data_AF-A0A8J5U332-F1
#
_entry.id   AF-A0A8J5U332-F1
#
_cell.length_a   1.000
_cell.length_b   1.000
_cell.length_c   1.000
_cell.angle_alpha   90.00
_cell.angle_beta   90.00
_cell.angle_gamma   90.00
#
_symmetry.space_group_name_H-M   'P 1'
#
loop_
_entity.id
_entity.type
_entity.pdbx_description
1 polymer ?
#
loop_
_entity_poly.entity_id
_entity_poly.type
_entity_poly.pdbx_seq_one_letter_code
_entity_poly.pdbx_strand_id
1 'polypeptide(L)'
;MAAAEKDNTEKLQVIHGDFWTGNIVLLNAAIKEGTEIPLSVINWELTQFGLPSVDFGQMIAEMYALWLYKSIDSRLWMMEGFIKGY
;
A
#
# COMPACT_ATOMS: atom_id res chain seq x y z
N MET A 1 19.51 0.58 -11.23
CA MET A 1 19.69 0.80 -9.78
C MET A 1 18.73 -0.04 -8.94
N ALA A 2 17.41 -0.01 -9.17
CA ALA A 2 16.45 -0.86 -8.42
C ALA A 2 16.68 -2.39 -8.50
N ALA A 3 17.21 -2.91 -9.62
CA ALA A 3 17.48 -4.35 -9.76
C ALA A 3 18.63 -4.84 -8.87
N ALA A 4 19.64 -4.00 -8.62
CA ALA A 4 20.81 -4.37 -7.82
C ALA A 4 20.52 -4.42 -6.31
N GLU A 5 19.44 -3.76 -5.86
CA GLU A 5 19.01 -3.80 -4.46
C GLU A 5 18.44 -5.16 -4.06
N LYS A 6 17.93 -5.94 -5.03
CA LYS A 6 17.42 -7.29 -4.80
C LYS A 6 18.50 -8.31 -4.47
N ASP A 7 19.75 -8.03 -4.88
CA ASP A 7 20.88 -8.92 -4.64
C ASP A 7 21.43 -8.80 -3.20
N ASN A 8 21.03 -7.75 -2.47
CA ASN A 8 21.33 -7.62 -1.04
C ASN A 8 20.23 -8.27 -0.19
N THR A 9 20.40 -9.56 0.07
CA THR A 9 19.45 -10.37 0.85
C THR A 9 19.25 -9.89 2.28
N GLU A 10 20.21 -9.16 2.87
CA GLU A 10 20.09 -8.61 4.23
C GLU A 10 19.04 -7.48 4.33
N LYS A 11 18.66 -6.88 3.19
CA LYS A 11 17.65 -5.82 3.14
C LYS A 11 16.25 -6.34 2.82
N LEU A 12 16.11 -7.62 2.49
CA LEU A 12 14.82 -8.20 2.15
C LEU A 12 13.99 -8.40 3.42
N GLN A 13 12.71 -8.07 3.32
CA GLN A 13 11.71 -8.27 4.37
C GLN A 13 10.55 -9.06 3.79
N VAL A 14 9.67 -9.57 4.65
CA VAL A 14 8.40 -10.13 4.18
C VAL A 14 7.58 -8.99 3.58
N ILE A 15 7.25 -9.10 2.30
CA ILE A 15 6.33 -8.21 1.59
C ILE A 15 5.07 -8.97 1.23
N HIS A 16 3.97 -8.26 1.07
CA HIS A 16 2.73 -8.79 0.54
C HIS A 16 2.87 -9.20 -0.93
N GLY A 17 3.59 -8.39 -1.73
CA GLY A 17 3.85 -8.66 -3.15
C GLY A 17 2.72 -8.28 -4.11
N ASP A 18 1.58 -7.85 -3.56
CA ASP A 18 0.42 -7.29 -4.27
C ASP A 18 -0.30 -6.26 -3.38
N PHE A 19 0.45 -5.30 -2.85
CA PHE A 19 -0.09 -4.39 -1.82
C PHE A 19 -0.75 -3.16 -2.44
N TRP A 20 -2.07 -3.22 -2.63
CA TRP A 20 -2.85 -2.11 -3.16
C TRP A 20 -4.20 -1.97 -2.47
N THR A 21 -4.90 -0.87 -2.74
CA THR A 21 -6.15 -0.51 -2.04
C THR A 21 -7.25 -1.57 -2.14
N GLY A 22 -7.24 -2.40 -3.18
CA GLY A 22 -8.23 -3.49 -3.36
C GLY A 22 -8.05 -4.65 -2.37
N ASN A 23 -6.86 -4.81 -1.80
CA ASN A 23 -6.53 -5.87 -0.84
C ASN A 23 -6.65 -5.40 0.63
N ILE A 24 -7.23 -4.22 0.86
CA ILE A 24 -7.47 -3.66 2.19
C ILE A 24 -8.97 -3.71 2.50
N VAL A 25 -9.35 -4.51 3.50
CA VAL A 25 -10.72 -4.61 3.99
C VAL A 25 -10.90 -3.69 5.18
N LEU A 26 -11.96 -2.87 5.13
CA LEU A 26 -12.39 -2.01 6.22
C LEU A 26 -13.63 -2.61 6.90
N LEU A 27 -13.76 -2.40 8.20
CA LEU A 27 -15.02 -2.67 8.89
C LEU A 27 -16.13 -1.80 8.30
N ASN A 28 -17.31 -2.37 8.09
CA ASN A 28 -18.50 -1.64 7.65
C ASN A 28 -19.08 -0.79 8.79
N ALA A 29 -18.36 0.27 9.16
CA ALA A 29 -18.70 1.21 10.21
C ALA A 29 -18.37 2.64 9.78
N ALA A 30 -19.05 3.61 10.37
CA ALA A 30 -18.77 5.02 10.11
C ALA A 30 -17.36 5.39 10.59
N ILE A 31 -16.59 6.04 9.71
CA ILE A 31 -15.29 6.63 10.03
C ILE A 31 -15.53 7.84 10.92
N LYS A 32 -14.97 7.84 12.13
CA LYS A 32 -15.01 8.97 13.06
C LYS A 32 -13.61 9.53 13.24
N GLU A 33 -13.53 10.85 13.33
CA GLU A 33 -12.26 11.53 13.61
C GLU A 33 -11.75 11.11 14.99
N GLY A 34 -10.44 10.88 15.11
CA GLY A 34 -9.80 10.46 16.35
C GLY A 34 -10.01 9.00 16.75
N THR A 35 -10.69 8.18 15.93
CA THR A 35 -10.83 6.74 16.18
C THR A 35 -9.90 5.92 15.28
N GLU A 36 -9.20 4.95 15.85
CA GLU A 36 -8.52 3.92 15.06
C GLU A 36 -9.55 3.03 14.37
N ILE A 37 -9.32 2.77 13.08
CA ILE A 37 -10.19 1.93 12.28
C ILE A 37 -9.47 0.61 12.06
N PRO A 38 -10.05 -0.53 12.48
CA PRO A 38 -9.47 -1.83 12.19
C PRO A 38 -9.48 -2.08 10.68
N LEU A 39 -8.28 -2.39 10.17
CA LEU A 39 -8.03 -2.73 8.78
C LEU A 39 -7.52 -4.17 8.72
N SER A 40 -7.88 -4.90 7.67
CA SER A 40 -7.34 -6.24 7.43
C SER A 40 -6.77 -6.31 6.03
N VAL A 41 -5.53 -6.79 5.92
CA VAL A 41 -4.88 -7.07 4.65
C VAL A 41 -5.24 -8.49 4.24
N ILE A 42 -5.76 -8.65 3.03
CA ILE A 42 -6.17 -9.94 2.45
C ILE A 42 -5.34 -10.23 1.20
N ASN A 43 -5.50 -11.44 0.64
CA ASN A 43 -4.85 -11.86 -0.61
C ASN A 43 -3.31 -12.04 -0.53
N TRP A 44 -2.84 -12.78 0.49
CA TRP A 44 -1.43 -13.05 0.75
C TRP A 44 -0.76 -14.07 -0.18
N GLU A 45 -1.33 -14.37 -1.36
CA GLU A 45 -0.83 -15.44 -2.24
C GLU A 45 0.53 -15.12 -2.88
N LEU A 46 0.91 -13.84 -2.96
CA LEU A 46 2.20 -13.37 -3.51
C LEU A 46 3.23 -13.01 -2.44
N THR A 47 2.98 -13.39 -1.18
CA THR A 47 3.88 -13.13 -0.05
C THR A 47 5.24 -13.73 -0.29
N GLN A 48 6.28 -12.91 -0.17
CA GLN A 48 7.66 -13.32 -0.41
C GLN A 48 8.66 -12.43 0.32
N PHE A 49 9.93 -12.84 0.31
CA PHE A 49 11.01 -11.93 0.69
C PHE A 49 11.27 -10.94 -0.46
N GLY A 50 11.14 -9.65 -0.16
CA GLY A 50 11.30 -8.59 -1.13
C GLY A 50 11.70 -7.27 -0.46
N LEU A 51 11.86 -6.24 -1.27
CA LEU A 51 12.11 -4.89 -0.76
C LEU A 51 10.77 -4.26 -0.36
N PRO A 52 10.62 -3.67 0.84
CA PRO A 52 9.39 -2.99 1.26
C PRO A 52 8.91 -1.90 0.27
N SER A 53 9.85 -1.31 -0.48
CA SER A 53 9.55 -0.35 -1.54
C SER A 53 8.66 -0.89 -2.66
N VAL A 54 8.59 -2.22 -2.84
CA VAL A 54 7.68 -2.87 -3.78
C VAL A 54 6.23 -2.64 -3.37
N ASP A 55 5.89 -2.99 -2.12
CA ASP A 55 4.55 -2.81 -1.56
C ASP A 55 4.19 -1.32 -1.46
N PHE A 56 5.11 -0.50 -0.93
CA PHE A 56 4.91 0.95 -0.84
C PHE A 56 4.65 1.55 -2.23
N GLY A 57 5.51 1.22 -3.20
CA GLY A 57 5.41 1.73 -4.56
C GLY A 57 4.12 1.35 -5.26
N GLN A 58 3.66 0.10 -5.08
CA GLN A 58 2.40 -0.37 -5.67
C GLN A 58 1.20 0.40 -5.10
N MET A 59 1.12 0.55 -3.78
CA MET A 59 0.05 1.28 -3.12
C MET A 59 -0.04 2.75 -3.60
N ILE A 60 1.11 3.43 -3.71
CA ILE A 60 1.20 4.80 -4.25
C ILE A 60 0.80 4.85 -5.71
N ALA A 61 1.30 3.94 -6.54
CA ALA A 61 1.06 3.93 -7.99
C ALA A 61 -0.43 3.74 -8.32
N GLU A 62 -1.12 2.84 -7.63
CA GLU A 62 -2.55 2.57 -7.82
C GLU A 62 -3.42 3.78 -7.43
N MET A 63 -3.14 4.43 -6.30
CA MET A 63 -3.82 5.66 -5.91
C MET A 63 -3.56 6.79 -6.90
N TYR A 64 -2.31 6.96 -7.34
CA TYR A 64 -1.93 7.99 -8.30
C TYR A 64 -2.59 7.76 -9.66
N ALA A 65 -2.66 6.51 -10.15
CA ALA A 65 -3.31 6.17 -11.40
C ALA A 65 -4.81 6.51 -11.36
N LEU A 66 -5.49 6.27 -10.24
CA LEU A 66 -6.90 6.65 -10.08
C LEU A 66 -7.11 8.18 -10.06
N TRP A 67 -6.20 8.93 -9.45
CA TRP A 67 -6.24 10.39 -9.56
C TRP A 67 -6.01 10.83 -11.02
N LEU A 68 -4.93 10.36 -11.65
CA LEU A 68 -4.49 10.79 -12.98
C LEU A 68 -5.51 10.44 -14.08
N TYR A 69 -6.06 9.23 -14.06
CA TYR A 69 -6.89 8.71 -15.15
C TYR A 69 -8.40 8.77 -14.86
N LYS A 70 -8.82 8.93 -13.61
CA LYS A 70 -10.23 8.95 -13.22
C LYS A 70 -10.65 10.25 -12.49
N SER A 71 -9.73 11.19 -12.31
CA SER A 71 -9.98 12.48 -11.64
C SER A 71 -10.58 12.32 -10.24
N ILE A 72 -10.13 11.29 -9.51
CA ILE A 72 -10.59 11.04 -8.13
C ILE A 72 -9.62 11.73 -7.16
N ASP A 73 -9.90 13.00 -6.84
CA ASP A 73 -9.04 13.84 -6.00
C ASP A 73 -8.80 13.29 -4.59
N SER A 74 -9.77 12.56 -4.04
CA SER A 74 -9.64 11.93 -2.71
C SER A 74 -8.47 10.95 -2.62
N ARG A 75 -7.97 10.43 -3.76
CA ARG A 75 -6.80 9.56 -3.79
C ARG A 75 -5.51 10.28 -3.41
N LEU A 76 -5.38 11.58 -3.69
CA LEU A 76 -4.22 12.34 -3.24
C LEU A 76 -4.20 12.47 -1.71
N TRP A 77 -5.36 12.72 -1.09
CA TRP A 77 -5.47 12.82 0.38
C TRP A 77 -5.21 11.47 1.06
N MET A 78 -5.74 10.38 0.48
CA MET A 78 -5.45 9.02 0.96
C MET A 78 -3.96 8.70 0.85
N MET A 79 -3.33 9.08 -0.25
CA MET A 79 -1.89 8.87 -0.47
C MET A 79 -1.05 9.66 0.54
N GLU A 80 -1.39 10.92 0.81
CA GLU A 80 -0.72 11.71 1.86
C GLU A 80 -0.84 11.04 3.24
N GLY A 81 -2.04 10.57 3.59
CA GLY A 81 -2.27 9.84 4.84
C GLY A 81 -1.47 8.55 4.91
N PHE A 82 -1.42 7.79 3.82
CA PHE A 82 -0.63 6.55 3.73
C PHE A 82 0.87 6.82 3.88
N ILE A 83 1.42 7.82 3.19
CA ILE A 83 2.84 8.19 3.29
C ILE A 83 3.23 8.57 4.73
N LYS A 84 2.32 9.19 5.49
CA LYS A 84 2.56 9.55 6.89
C LYS A 84 2.50 8.36 7.85
N GLY A 85 1.78 7.30 7.50
CA GLY A 85 1.50 6.16 8.38
C GLY A 85 2.24 4.86 8.06
N TYR A 86 2.81 4.73 6.85
CA TYR A 86 3.58 3.57 6.41
C TYR A 86 5.02 3.62 6.93
#